data_AF-A0A238U865-F1
#
_entry.id   AF-A0A238U865-F1
#
_cell.length_a   1.000
_cell.length_b   1.000
_cell.length_c   1.000
_cell.angle_alpha   90.00
_cell.angle_beta   90.00
_cell.angle_gamma   90.00
#
_symmetry.space_group_name_H-M   'P 1'
#
loop_
_entity.id
_entity.type
_entity.pdbx_description
1 polymer ?
#
loop_
_entity_poly.entity_id
_entity_poly.type
_entity_poly.pdbx_seq_one_letter_code
_entity_poly.pdbx_strand_id
1 'polypeptide(L)'
;MKQFIFIIGLLFSVTMFSQTLERTVIGSTGKTLSNTNGSINFTVGELVVTTNSNGTAILNQGFQQEAIILKIRLSPIAFLQGPLATSGTTTMDDSLRSNSLLPTTSPYSDGLTCENSVFNNTGNDAIIDWIWITLRDKNDKTIVLASQSALLQADGDIVDTNGISPVQIALSSDSYFVGINHRNHLGIISTNPVTLNTTSTTTINLSDTTTAVFGGTNSVLNMGNGIFAMIAGDFDENGQIQNIDTNSVIQLLGISTYNKADLDMNGQVQNSDINNLLNPNIGKGEQF
;
A
#
# COMPACT_ATOMS: atom_id res chain seq x y z
N MET A 1 101.48 37.99 9.23
CA MET A 1 100.77 39.04 8.46
C MET A 1 100.11 38.36 7.28
N LYS A 2 98.80 38.35 7.00
CA LYS A 2 97.55 38.85 7.58
C LYS A 2 96.43 38.00 6.93
N GLN A 3 95.43 37.58 7.73
CA GLN A 3 93.96 37.67 7.54
C GLN A 3 93.31 37.28 6.17
N PHE A 4 92.10 36.76 6.01
CA PHE A 4 91.03 36.14 6.82
C PHE A 4 90.07 35.44 5.82
N ILE A 5 89.33 34.47 6.34
CA ILE A 5 88.28 33.57 5.79
C ILE A 5 87.14 34.25 5.00
N PHE A 6 86.56 33.61 3.96
CA PHE A 6 85.12 33.22 3.89
C PHE A 6 84.74 32.35 2.68
N ILE A 7 84.00 31.27 2.95
CA ILE A 7 83.36 30.33 2.02
C ILE A 7 82.04 30.94 1.54
N ILE A 8 81.73 30.88 0.24
CA ILE A 8 80.34 30.91 -0.27
C ILE A 8 80.29 30.07 -1.56
N GLY A 9 79.51 28.99 -1.52
CA GLY A 9 79.23 28.14 -2.66
C GLY A 9 78.29 28.84 -3.64
N LEU A 10 78.67 28.86 -4.92
CA LEU A 10 77.77 29.27 -5.99
C LEU A 10 77.03 28.03 -6.49
N LEU A 11 75.91 27.74 -5.83
CA LEU A 11 74.90 26.82 -6.32
C LEU A 11 74.36 27.34 -7.67
N PHE A 12 74.35 26.44 -8.66
CA PHE A 12 73.42 26.48 -9.78
C PHE A 12 71.99 26.68 -9.27
N SER A 13 71.36 27.82 -9.56
CA SER A 13 69.90 27.94 -9.48
C SER A 13 69.34 27.72 -10.88
N VAL A 14 69.12 26.45 -11.21
CA VAL A 14 68.17 26.09 -12.27
C VAL A 14 66.79 26.41 -11.70
N THR A 15 66.18 27.51 -12.15
CA THR A 15 64.79 27.81 -11.84
C THR A 15 63.91 26.80 -12.57
N MET A 16 63.48 25.76 -11.86
CA MET A 16 62.41 24.88 -12.30
C MET A 16 61.09 25.64 -12.16
N PHE A 17 60.42 25.93 -13.28
CA PHE A 17 59.02 26.34 -13.23
C PHE A 17 58.18 25.12 -12.85
N SER A 18 57.62 25.14 -11.66
CA SER A 18 56.54 24.21 -11.29
C SER A 18 55.28 24.65 -12.04
N GLN A 19 54.72 23.75 -12.84
CA GLN A 19 53.40 23.95 -13.43
C GLN A 19 52.37 23.36 -12.47
N THR A 20 51.56 24.21 -11.84
CA THR A 20 50.40 23.74 -11.08
C THR A 20 49.30 23.42 -12.09
N LEU A 21 48.91 22.14 -12.19
CA LEU A 21 47.65 21.75 -12.84
C LEU A 21 46.49 22.11 -11.90
N GLU A 22 46.24 23.40 -11.68
CA GLU A 22 44.95 23.80 -11.12
C GLU A 22 43.89 23.52 -12.19
N ARG A 23 42.82 22.84 -11.77
CA ARG A 23 41.65 22.63 -12.62
C ARG A 23 41.03 23.98 -12.91
N THR A 24 41.26 24.52 -14.10
CA THR A 24 40.56 25.72 -14.55
C THR A 24 39.18 25.33 -15.04
N VAL A 25 38.15 26.00 -14.51
CA VAL A 25 36.77 25.78 -14.92
C VAL A 25 36.56 26.32 -16.33
N ILE A 26 36.23 25.44 -17.28
CA ILE A 26 35.82 25.82 -18.64
C ILE A 26 34.30 25.89 -18.65
N GLY A 27 33.76 27.04 -18.28
CA GLY A 27 32.33 27.34 -18.41
C GLY A 27 31.91 28.57 -17.62
N SER A 28 31.67 29.69 -18.29
CA SER A 28 31.05 30.88 -17.68
C SER A 28 29.52 30.84 -17.77
N THR A 29 28.92 29.65 -17.85
CA THR A 29 27.50 29.50 -18.15
C THR A 29 26.73 29.19 -16.88
N GLY A 30 25.62 29.90 -16.67
CA GLY A 30 24.74 29.78 -15.52
C GLY A 30 23.39 30.43 -15.85
N LYS A 31 22.35 30.16 -15.06
CA LYS A 31 21.02 30.74 -15.28
C LYS A 31 20.37 31.11 -13.96
N THR A 32 19.64 32.21 -13.98
CA THR A 32 18.71 32.58 -12.92
C THR A 32 17.32 32.10 -13.31
N LEU A 33 16.69 31.29 -12.47
CA LEU A 33 15.28 30.92 -12.58
C LEU A 33 14.55 31.59 -11.42
N SER A 34 13.52 32.38 -11.71
CA SER A 34 12.79 33.13 -10.68
C SER A 34 11.29 33.13 -10.92
N ASN A 35 10.52 33.12 -9.84
CA ASN A 35 9.09 33.38 -9.81
C ASN A 35 8.76 34.33 -8.63
N THR A 36 7.47 34.59 -8.40
CA THR A 36 6.98 35.49 -7.33
C THR A 36 7.45 35.09 -5.92
N ASN A 37 7.80 33.82 -5.71
CA ASN A 37 8.11 33.25 -4.40
C ASN A 37 9.62 33.04 -4.17
N GLY A 38 10.47 33.26 -5.17
CA GLY A 38 11.93 33.14 -5.01
C GLY A 38 12.72 33.03 -6.33
N SER A 39 14.05 33.03 -6.20
CA SER A 39 14.98 32.88 -7.32
C SER A 39 16.10 31.88 -7.01
N ILE A 40 16.50 31.10 -8.00
CA ILE A 40 17.63 30.16 -7.94
C ILE A 40 18.67 30.61 -8.98
N ASN A 41 19.90 30.81 -8.53
CA ASN A 41 21.06 31.12 -9.38
C ASN A 41 22.00 29.92 -9.36
N PHE A 42 22.44 29.47 -10.54
CA PHE A 42 23.46 28.40 -10.64
C PHE A 42 24.48 28.74 -11.71
N THR A 43 25.72 28.27 -11.52
CA THR A 43 26.84 28.36 -12.47
C THR A 43 27.36 26.95 -12.76
N VAL A 44 27.80 26.68 -13.99
CA VAL A 44 28.36 25.39 -14.39
C VAL A 44 29.86 25.43 -14.17
N GLY A 45 30.36 24.55 -13.29
CA GLY A 45 31.78 24.26 -13.15
C GLY A 45 32.42 24.63 -11.82
N GLU A 46 31.70 25.25 -10.89
CA GLU A 46 32.16 25.36 -9.50
C GLU A 46 31.73 24.14 -8.68
N LEU A 47 32.68 23.50 -7.98
CA LEU A 47 32.38 22.34 -7.14
C LEU A 47 31.81 22.82 -5.80
N VAL A 48 30.53 23.18 -5.77
CA VAL A 48 29.83 23.53 -4.53
C VAL A 48 29.10 22.30 -4.00
N VAL A 49 29.57 21.73 -2.89
CA VAL A 49 28.93 20.60 -2.19
C VAL A 49 28.36 21.11 -0.86
N THR A 50 27.21 21.79 -0.91
CA THR A 50 26.53 22.27 0.29
C THR A 50 25.02 22.08 0.16
N THR A 51 24.40 21.52 1.19
CA THR A 51 22.94 21.51 1.35
C THR A 51 22.53 22.68 2.23
N ASN A 52 21.60 23.51 1.76
CA ASN A 52 20.99 24.58 2.53
C ASN A 52 19.48 24.32 2.64
N SER A 53 18.92 24.46 3.84
CA SER A 53 17.49 24.27 4.10
C SER A 53 16.96 25.43 4.93
N ASN A 54 15.74 25.90 4.63
CA ASN A 54 15.00 26.83 5.49
C ASN A 54 13.79 26.19 6.18
N GLY A 55 13.67 24.86 6.15
CA GLY A 55 12.54 24.11 6.71
C GLY A 55 11.38 23.87 5.72
N THR A 56 11.25 24.69 4.67
CA THR A 56 10.25 24.49 3.60
C THR A 56 10.90 24.23 2.24
N ALA A 57 12.05 24.85 1.97
CA ALA A 57 12.84 24.63 0.76
C ALA A 57 14.21 24.07 1.12
N ILE A 58 14.59 22.97 0.47
CA ILE A 58 15.92 22.36 0.55
C ILE A 58 16.61 22.57 -0.80
N LEU A 59 17.70 23.32 -0.80
CA LEU A 59 18.58 23.49 -1.93
C LEU A 59 19.77 22.54 -1.75
N ASN A 60 19.84 21.52 -2.58
CA ASN A 60 20.97 20.60 -2.63
C ASN A 60 21.55 20.62 -4.06
N GLN A 61 22.83 20.98 -4.20
CA GLN A 61 23.54 20.86 -5.47
C GLN A 61 24.17 19.45 -5.55
N GLY A 62 23.36 18.50 -5.97
CA GLY A 62 23.74 17.13 -6.31
C GLY A 62 22.79 16.57 -7.38
N PHE A 63 23.05 15.36 -7.88
CA PHE A 63 21.99 14.63 -8.59
C PHE A 63 20.86 14.42 -7.59
N GLN A 64 19.70 15.03 -7.85
CA GLN A 64 18.48 14.61 -7.20
C GLN A 64 18.22 13.18 -7.67
N GLN A 65 18.72 12.19 -6.92
CA GLN A 65 18.08 10.90 -6.94
C GLN A 65 16.78 11.09 -6.19
N GLU A 66 15.67 10.78 -6.86
CA GLU A 66 14.45 10.44 -6.15
C GLU A 66 14.85 9.49 -5.01
N ALA A 67 14.34 9.73 -3.81
CA ALA A 67 14.41 8.72 -2.79
C ALA A 67 13.78 7.46 -3.39
N ILE A 68 14.59 6.45 -3.69
CA ILE A 68 14.08 5.16 -4.18
C ILE A 68 13.39 4.53 -2.97
N ILE A 69 12.10 4.83 -2.83
CA ILE A 69 11.24 4.11 -1.90
C ILE A 69 11.03 2.76 -2.55
N LEU A 70 11.84 1.80 -2.12
CA LEU A 70 11.64 0.41 -2.48
C LEU A 70 10.34 -0.06 -1.83
N LYS A 71 9.32 -0.27 -2.67
CA LYS A 71 8.04 -0.82 -2.24
C LYS A 71 8.02 -2.31 -2.52
N ILE A 72 7.58 -3.09 -1.55
CA ILE A 72 7.24 -4.50 -1.76
C ILE A 72 5.99 -4.59 -2.63
N ARG A 73 5.93 -5.62 -3.47
CA ARG A 73 4.81 -5.84 -4.41
C ARG A 73 4.10 -7.14 -4.08
N LEU A 74 2.78 -7.07 -3.91
CA LEU A 74 1.95 -8.23 -3.63
C LEU A 74 0.66 -8.20 -4.44
N SER A 75 0.18 -9.39 -4.80
CA SER A 75 -1.11 -9.65 -5.44
C SER A 75 -1.91 -10.61 -4.57
N PRO A 76 -2.60 -10.11 -3.53
CA PRO A 76 -3.45 -10.92 -2.69
C PRO A 76 -4.72 -11.34 -3.43
N ILE A 77 -5.27 -12.50 -3.07
CA ILE A 77 -6.55 -13.00 -3.55
C ILE A 77 -7.42 -13.35 -2.36
N ALA A 78 -8.62 -12.78 -2.30
CA ALA A 78 -9.63 -13.06 -1.28
C ALA A 78 -11.04 -12.86 -1.84
N PHE A 79 -12.01 -13.58 -1.29
CA PHE A 79 -13.42 -13.47 -1.67
C PHE A 79 -14.26 -13.05 -0.47
N LEU A 80 -15.35 -12.34 -0.72
CA LEU A 80 -16.33 -11.95 0.28
C LEU A 80 -17.56 -12.84 0.16
N GLN A 81 -18.03 -13.41 1.27
CA GLN A 81 -19.17 -14.32 1.30
C GLN A 81 -20.41 -13.68 0.68
N GLY A 82 -20.71 -12.44 1.05
CA GLY A 82 -21.92 -11.72 0.62
C GLY A 82 -22.09 -11.66 -0.90
N PRO A 83 -21.25 -10.89 -1.62
CA PRO A 83 -21.40 -10.74 -3.05
C PRO A 83 -21.16 -12.05 -3.82
N LEU A 84 -20.36 -12.98 -3.28
CA LEU A 84 -20.20 -14.30 -3.90
C LEU A 84 -21.47 -15.17 -3.77
N ALA A 85 -22.13 -15.14 -2.61
CA ALA A 85 -23.41 -15.82 -2.40
C ALA A 85 -24.51 -15.24 -3.30
N THR A 86 -24.55 -13.91 -3.45
CA THR A 86 -25.49 -13.20 -4.33
C THR A 86 -25.33 -13.60 -5.79
N SER A 87 -24.09 -13.66 -6.28
CA SER A 87 -23.80 -14.08 -7.65
C SER A 87 -24.17 -15.55 -7.90
N GLY A 88 -23.86 -16.43 -6.93
CA GLY A 88 -24.04 -17.87 -7.08
C GLY A 88 -23.10 -18.52 -8.10
N THR A 89 -22.01 -17.83 -8.46
CA THR A 89 -21.01 -18.28 -9.45
C THR A 89 -19.60 -18.35 -8.84
N THR A 90 -18.54 -18.28 -9.67
CA THR A 90 -17.14 -18.19 -9.24
C THR A 90 -16.65 -16.73 -9.14
N THR A 91 -17.48 -15.75 -9.48
CA THR A 91 -17.19 -14.32 -9.39
C THR A 91 -18.17 -13.64 -8.44
N MET A 92 -17.74 -12.59 -7.77
CA MET A 92 -18.56 -11.77 -6.87
C MET A 92 -19.52 -10.86 -7.64
N ASP A 93 -20.68 -10.60 -7.07
CA ASP A 93 -21.66 -9.66 -7.59
C ASP A 93 -21.19 -8.20 -7.41
N ASP A 94 -21.23 -7.42 -8.49
CA ASP A 94 -20.71 -6.04 -8.55
C ASP A 94 -21.82 -4.98 -8.43
N SER A 95 -22.92 -5.29 -7.72
CA SER A 95 -24.07 -4.39 -7.56
C SER A 95 -23.73 -3.00 -7.04
N LEU A 96 -22.80 -2.85 -6.08
CA LEU A 96 -22.37 -1.53 -5.61
C LEU A 96 -21.79 -0.67 -6.74
N ARG A 97 -20.97 -1.28 -7.60
CA ARG A 97 -20.36 -0.60 -8.75
C ARG A 97 -21.40 -0.28 -9.81
N SER A 98 -22.24 -1.25 -10.19
CA SER A 98 -23.26 -1.06 -11.21
C SER A 98 -24.32 -0.02 -10.82
N ASN A 99 -24.61 0.10 -9.52
CA ASN A 99 -25.48 1.12 -8.95
C ASN A 99 -24.78 2.47 -8.67
N SER A 100 -23.49 2.62 -9.02
CA SER A 100 -22.70 3.84 -8.77
C SER A 100 -22.64 4.26 -7.30
N LEU A 101 -22.60 3.29 -6.39
CA LEU A 101 -22.55 3.51 -4.94
C LEU A 101 -21.13 3.49 -4.37
N LEU A 102 -20.15 2.95 -5.09
CA LEU A 102 -18.76 2.88 -4.60
C LEU A 102 -18.13 4.27 -4.44
N PRO A 103 -17.55 4.58 -3.27
CA PRO A 103 -16.85 5.84 -3.07
C PRO A 103 -15.48 5.80 -3.75
N THR A 104 -15.05 6.94 -4.30
CA THR A 104 -13.67 7.11 -4.81
C THR A 104 -12.65 7.35 -3.70
N THR A 105 -13.10 7.54 -2.47
CA THR A 105 -12.25 7.66 -1.28
C THR A 105 -12.45 6.43 -0.41
N SER A 106 -11.34 5.81 0.00
CA SER A 106 -11.34 4.67 0.90
C SER A 106 -12.09 4.98 2.20
N PRO A 107 -12.89 4.03 2.71
CA PRO A 107 -13.53 4.15 4.02
C PRO A 107 -12.55 3.98 5.19
N TYR A 108 -11.29 3.60 4.93
CA TYR A 108 -10.28 3.34 5.96
C TYR A 108 -9.47 4.59 6.32
N SER A 109 -8.66 4.48 7.37
CA SER A 109 -7.95 5.60 8.00
C SER A 109 -6.90 6.29 7.11
N ASP A 110 -6.43 5.63 6.05
CA ASP A 110 -5.47 6.21 5.11
C ASP A 110 -6.11 7.19 4.11
N GLY A 111 -7.45 7.16 3.97
CA GLY A 111 -8.18 8.04 3.06
C GLY A 111 -7.71 7.95 1.60
N LEU A 112 -7.16 6.80 1.19
CA LEU A 112 -6.62 6.61 -0.16
C LEU A 112 -7.71 6.85 -1.20
N THR A 113 -7.38 7.51 -2.31
CA THR A 113 -8.35 7.82 -3.37
C THR A 113 -8.04 7.08 -4.67
N CYS A 114 -9.07 6.73 -5.43
CA CYS A 114 -8.95 6.25 -6.80
C CYS A 114 -9.66 7.18 -7.79
N GLU A 115 -9.30 7.06 -9.07
CA GLU A 115 -10.01 7.76 -10.14
C GLU A 115 -11.36 7.08 -10.42
N ASN A 116 -12.42 7.86 -10.63
CA ASN A 116 -13.76 7.31 -10.89
C ASN A 116 -13.80 6.38 -12.11
N SER A 117 -12.91 6.58 -13.09
CA SER A 117 -12.80 5.74 -14.28
C SER A 117 -12.44 4.29 -13.97
N VAL A 118 -11.87 3.99 -12.80
CA VAL A 118 -11.53 2.63 -12.36
C VAL A 118 -12.79 1.76 -12.24
N PHE A 119 -13.93 2.36 -11.91
CA PHE A 119 -15.22 1.66 -11.79
C PHE A 119 -15.92 1.37 -13.13
N ASN A 120 -15.32 1.77 -14.26
CA ASN A 120 -15.83 1.45 -15.59
C ASN A 120 -15.54 0.00 -16.00
N ASN A 121 -14.57 -0.67 -15.36
CA ASN A 121 -14.26 -2.07 -15.63
C ASN A 121 -15.43 -2.95 -15.17
N THR A 122 -15.70 -4.02 -15.94
CA THR A 122 -16.81 -4.95 -15.73
C THR A 122 -16.34 -6.41 -15.88
N GLY A 123 -17.15 -7.37 -15.45
CA GLY A 123 -16.78 -8.78 -15.50
C GLY A 123 -15.80 -9.11 -14.38
N ASN A 124 -14.80 -9.96 -14.65
CA ASN A 124 -13.81 -10.39 -13.65
C ASN A 124 -13.09 -9.20 -12.99
N ASP A 125 -12.78 -8.17 -13.77
CA ASP A 125 -12.07 -6.97 -13.30
C ASP A 125 -12.98 -5.91 -12.65
N ALA A 126 -14.28 -6.19 -12.50
CA ALA A 126 -15.20 -5.25 -11.86
C ALA A 126 -14.81 -5.03 -10.40
N ILE A 127 -14.71 -3.77 -9.98
CA ILE A 127 -14.43 -3.47 -8.57
C ILE A 127 -15.65 -3.79 -7.73
N ILE A 128 -15.46 -4.62 -6.70
CA ILE A 128 -16.46 -4.98 -5.70
C ILE A 128 -16.46 -3.95 -4.59
N ASP A 129 -15.28 -3.64 -4.03
CA ASP A 129 -15.16 -2.73 -2.88
C ASP A 129 -13.71 -2.35 -2.53
N TRP A 130 -13.56 -1.47 -1.53
CA TRP A 130 -12.31 -1.24 -0.81
C TRP A 130 -12.00 -2.35 0.20
N ILE A 131 -10.71 -2.70 0.32
CA ILE A 131 -10.16 -3.65 1.29
C ILE A 131 -9.00 -3.02 2.05
N TRP A 132 -8.82 -3.39 3.31
CA TRP A 132 -7.70 -2.98 4.15
C TRP A 132 -6.67 -4.10 4.27
N ILE A 133 -5.48 -3.86 3.74
CA ILE A 133 -4.36 -4.80 3.85
C ILE A 133 -3.52 -4.44 5.05
N THR A 134 -3.15 -5.43 5.86
CA THR A 134 -2.20 -5.29 6.96
C THR A 134 -0.99 -6.19 6.76
N LEU A 135 0.21 -5.66 6.96
CA LEU A 135 1.44 -6.43 7.03
C LEU A 135 1.92 -6.46 8.47
N ARG A 136 2.07 -7.67 8.99
CA ARG A 136 2.35 -7.95 10.41
C ARG A 136 3.72 -8.60 10.59
N ASP A 137 4.32 -8.43 11.76
CA ASP A 137 5.66 -8.95 12.08
C ASP A 137 5.74 -10.47 11.94
N LYS A 138 6.81 -10.98 11.29
CA LYS A 138 6.99 -12.43 11.04
C LYS A 138 7.03 -13.30 12.29
N ASN A 139 7.37 -12.73 13.45
CA ASN A 139 7.47 -13.45 14.71
C ASN A 139 6.23 -13.23 15.59
N ASP A 140 5.46 -12.17 15.34
CA ASP A 140 4.26 -11.83 16.09
C ASP A 140 3.18 -11.23 15.19
N LYS A 141 2.18 -12.07 14.86
CA LYS A 141 1.03 -11.70 14.03
C LYS A 141 0.14 -10.59 14.64
N THR A 142 0.30 -10.26 15.92
CA THR A 142 -0.47 -9.18 16.57
C THR A 142 0.11 -7.79 16.29
N ILE A 143 1.38 -7.72 15.87
CA ILE A 143 2.07 -6.46 15.61
C ILE A 143 1.90 -6.08 14.14
N VAL A 144 1.16 -5.01 13.86
CA VAL A 144 1.00 -4.45 12.51
C VAL A 144 2.14 -3.47 12.23
N LEU A 145 2.88 -3.71 11.15
CA LEU A 145 4.04 -2.91 10.71
C LEU A 145 3.68 -1.90 9.61
N ALA A 146 2.75 -2.27 8.73
CA ALA A 146 2.24 -1.40 7.69
C ALA A 146 0.78 -1.75 7.37
N SER A 147 0.03 -0.79 6.86
CA SER A 147 -1.32 -1.03 6.37
C SER A 147 -1.65 -0.07 5.24
N GLN A 148 -2.51 -0.51 4.32
CA GLN A 148 -2.89 0.29 3.15
C GLN A 148 -4.22 -0.21 2.57
N SER A 149 -5.03 0.74 2.10
CA SER A 149 -6.23 0.45 1.32
C SER A 149 -5.90 -0.06 -0.08
N ALA A 150 -6.72 -0.97 -0.58
CA ALA A 150 -6.65 -1.51 -1.93
C ALA A 150 -8.06 -1.76 -2.47
N LEU A 151 -8.17 -2.12 -3.75
CA LEU A 151 -9.44 -2.41 -4.41
C LEU A 151 -9.57 -3.91 -4.64
N LEU A 152 -10.75 -4.47 -4.34
CA LEU A 152 -11.10 -5.86 -4.59
C LEU A 152 -11.85 -5.99 -5.92
N GLN A 153 -11.43 -6.94 -6.76
CA GLN A 153 -12.07 -7.27 -8.04
C GLN A 153 -13.00 -8.47 -7.91
N ALA A 154 -13.90 -8.66 -8.89
CA ALA A 154 -14.96 -9.66 -8.85
C ALA A 154 -14.44 -11.11 -8.87
N ASP A 155 -13.27 -11.36 -9.46
CA ASP A 155 -12.59 -12.65 -9.43
C ASP A 155 -11.68 -12.85 -8.19
N GLY A 156 -11.74 -11.93 -7.22
CA GLY A 156 -11.04 -12.02 -5.95
C GLY A 156 -9.65 -11.39 -5.93
N ASP A 157 -9.14 -10.92 -7.08
CA ASP A 157 -7.86 -10.23 -7.13
C ASP A 157 -7.93 -8.89 -6.37
N ILE A 158 -6.89 -8.60 -5.58
CA ILE A 158 -6.75 -7.33 -4.86
C ILE A 158 -5.63 -6.51 -5.52
N VAL A 159 -6.01 -5.33 -5.99
CA VAL A 159 -5.20 -4.44 -6.82
C VAL A 159 -5.06 -3.05 -6.22
N ASP A 160 -4.04 -2.31 -6.68
CA ASP A 160 -3.84 -0.92 -6.31
C ASP A 160 -4.98 -0.01 -6.84
N THR A 161 -4.98 1.24 -6.43
CA THR A 161 -5.95 2.31 -6.77
C THR A 161 -6.19 2.56 -8.25
N ASN A 162 -5.33 2.04 -9.13
CA ASN A 162 -5.54 2.11 -10.57
C ASN A 162 -6.39 0.94 -11.13
N GLY A 163 -6.78 -0.01 -10.27
CA GLY A 163 -7.65 -1.14 -10.61
C GLY A 163 -7.00 -2.25 -11.42
N ILE A 164 -5.66 -2.25 -11.59
CA ILE A 164 -4.96 -3.21 -12.45
C ILE A 164 -3.62 -3.65 -11.85
N SER A 165 -2.87 -2.72 -11.25
CA SER A 165 -1.52 -3.00 -10.77
C SER A 165 -1.52 -3.76 -9.46
N PRO A 166 -0.50 -4.61 -9.20
CA PRO A 166 -0.28 -5.18 -7.88
C PRO A 166 -0.15 -4.09 -6.82
N VAL A 167 -0.59 -4.40 -5.61
CA VAL A 167 -0.48 -3.51 -4.45
C VAL A 167 0.99 -3.25 -4.13
N GLN A 168 1.32 -2.00 -3.80
CA GLN A 168 2.68 -1.58 -3.46
C GLN A 168 2.72 -0.89 -2.10
N ILE A 169 3.39 -1.53 -1.12
CA ILE A 169 3.51 -1.01 0.25
C ILE A 169 4.96 -0.59 0.50
N ALA A 170 5.15 0.59 1.08
CA ALA A 170 6.47 1.13 1.42
C ALA A 170 7.02 0.44 2.69
N LEU A 171 7.59 -0.75 2.51
CA LEU A 171 8.17 -1.56 3.58
C LEU A 171 9.39 -2.31 3.02
N SER A 172 10.36 -2.65 3.88
CA SER A 172 11.55 -3.41 3.47
C SER A 172 11.21 -4.85 3.06
N SER A 173 12.02 -5.45 2.18
CA SER A 173 11.92 -6.88 1.88
C SER A 173 12.18 -7.72 3.14
N ASP A 174 11.19 -8.52 3.54
CA ASP A 174 11.26 -9.49 4.63
C ASP A 174 10.07 -10.47 4.47
N SER A 175 9.91 -11.41 5.38
CA SER A 175 8.67 -12.16 5.53
C SER A 175 7.68 -11.40 6.41
N TYR A 176 6.39 -11.47 6.09
CA TYR A 176 5.32 -10.82 6.85
C TYR A 176 4.09 -11.72 6.91
N PHE A 177 3.35 -11.70 8.03
CA PHE A 177 1.97 -12.17 7.98
C PHE A 177 1.14 -11.15 7.21
N VAL A 178 0.30 -11.63 6.29
CA VAL A 178 -0.53 -10.78 5.44
C VAL A 178 -1.97 -10.91 5.92
N GLY A 179 -2.52 -9.81 6.43
CA GLY A 179 -3.91 -9.71 6.85
C GLY A 179 -4.75 -8.95 5.82
N ILE A 180 -5.98 -9.41 5.65
CA ILE A 180 -7.00 -8.79 4.80
C ILE A 180 -8.21 -8.53 5.69
N ASN A 181 -8.56 -7.26 5.82
CA ASN A 181 -9.71 -6.80 6.59
C ASN A 181 -10.68 -6.12 5.64
N HIS A 182 -11.95 -6.34 5.88
CA HIS A 182 -13.04 -5.72 5.14
C HIS A 182 -13.95 -4.99 6.12
N ARG A 183 -14.73 -4.02 5.64
CA ARG A 183 -15.59 -3.23 6.52
C ARG A 183 -16.69 -4.06 7.16
N ASN A 184 -17.14 -5.18 6.60
CA ASN A 184 -18.30 -5.91 7.14
C ASN A 184 -18.13 -7.44 7.11
N HIS A 185 -16.93 -7.91 6.78
CA HIS A 185 -16.55 -9.30 6.86
C HIS A 185 -15.43 -9.47 7.88
N LEU A 186 -15.45 -10.63 8.54
CA LEU A 186 -14.42 -11.08 9.46
C LEU A 186 -13.05 -11.06 8.78
N GLY A 187 -12.08 -10.43 9.43
CA GLY A 187 -10.71 -10.35 8.94
C GLY A 187 -10.05 -11.73 8.85
N ILE A 188 -9.12 -11.86 7.91
CA ILE A 188 -8.31 -13.08 7.72
C ILE A 188 -6.83 -12.73 7.71
N ILE A 189 -6.00 -13.66 8.18
CA ILE A 189 -4.53 -13.50 8.21
C ILE A 189 -3.92 -14.78 7.64
N SER A 190 -2.82 -14.65 6.89
CA SER A 190 -2.07 -15.81 6.40
C SER A 190 -1.62 -16.72 7.54
N THR A 191 -1.67 -18.04 7.36
CA THR A 191 -1.24 -19.01 8.39
C THR A 191 0.26 -18.90 8.70
N ASN A 192 1.06 -18.58 7.69
CA ASN A 192 2.51 -18.45 7.79
C ASN A 192 2.96 -17.09 7.24
N PRO A 193 4.13 -16.57 7.66
CA PRO A 193 4.73 -15.40 7.04
C PRO A 193 5.05 -15.66 5.56
N VAL A 194 4.74 -14.70 4.70
CA VAL A 194 5.03 -14.72 3.27
C VAL A 194 6.24 -13.83 2.99
N THR A 195 7.22 -14.35 2.26
CA THR A 195 8.38 -13.58 1.81
C THR A 195 7.99 -12.58 0.73
N LEU A 196 8.12 -11.30 1.04
CA LEU A 196 7.85 -10.18 0.15
C LEU A 196 9.14 -9.45 -0.20
N ASN A 197 9.25 -9.00 -1.44
CA ASN A 197 10.42 -8.26 -1.89
C ASN A 197 10.05 -7.17 -2.90
N THR A 198 11.04 -6.35 -3.24
CA THR A 198 10.86 -5.14 -4.06
C THR A 198 11.15 -5.37 -5.54
N THR A 199 11.56 -6.59 -5.90
CA THR A 199 11.99 -6.96 -7.27
C THR A 199 10.97 -7.80 -8.02
N SER A 200 10.14 -8.57 -7.32
CA SER A 200 9.10 -9.43 -7.89
C SER A 200 7.77 -9.21 -7.17
N THR A 201 6.67 -9.45 -7.86
CA THR A 201 5.33 -9.51 -7.26
C THR A 201 5.09 -10.91 -6.70
N THR A 202 4.65 -11.00 -5.45
CA THR A 202 4.27 -12.27 -4.83
C THR A 202 2.75 -12.42 -4.81
N THR A 203 2.23 -13.49 -5.40
CA THR A 203 0.81 -13.85 -5.30
C THR A 203 0.53 -14.53 -3.97
N ILE A 204 -0.55 -14.10 -3.29
CA ILE A 204 -0.95 -14.62 -1.98
C ILE A 204 -2.42 -14.98 -2.05
N ASN A 205 -2.74 -16.25 -2.26
CA ASN A 205 -4.12 -16.69 -2.30
C ASN A 205 -4.59 -17.18 -0.93
N LEU A 206 -5.44 -16.39 -0.27
CA LEU A 206 -6.06 -16.76 1.00
C LEU A 206 -7.42 -17.45 0.82
N SER A 207 -7.86 -17.66 -0.43
CA SER A 207 -9.14 -18.27 -0.79
C SER A 207 -9.06 -19.71 -1.29
N ASP A 208 -7.87 -20.28 -1.50
CA ASP A 208 -7.70 -21.63 -2.06
C ASP A 208 -7.95 -22.76 -1.04
N THR A 209 -7.64 -22.52 0.23
CA THR A 209 -7.67 -23.56 1.26
C THR A 209 -7.79 -22.96 2.65
N THR A 210 -8.52 -23.65 3.52
CA THR A 210 -8.58 -23.35 4.96
C THR A 210 -7.20 -23.31 5.63
N THR A 211 -6.18 -23.98 5.09
CA THR A 211 -4.83 -23.96 5.66
C THR A 211 -4.02 -22.73 5.26
N ALA A 212 -4.49 -21.94 4.28
CA ALA A 212 -3.85 -20.69 3.89
C ALA A 212 -4.09 -19.58 4.92
N VAL A 213 -5.18 -19.69 5.70
CA VAL A 213 -5.60 -18.71 6.70
C VAL A 213 -5.46 -19.23 8.12
N PHE A 214 -5.00 -18.37 9.02
CA PHE A 214 -5.02 -18.63 10.45
C PHE A 214 -6.48 -18.81 10.92
N GLY A 215 -6.72 -19.75 11.85
CA GLY A 215 -8.07 -20.09 12.32
C GLY A 215 -8.88 -21.04 11.43
N GLY A 216 -8.41 -21.34 10.21
CA GLY A 216 -8.98 -22.38 9.36
C GLY A 216 -10.46 -22.20 9.05
N THR A 217 -11.25 -23.25 9.24
CA THR A 217 -12.71 -23.28 8.96
C THR A 217 -13.55 -22.35 9.84
N ASN A 218 -12.95 -21.73 10.86
CA ASN A 218 -13.62 -20.70 11.66
C ASN A 218 -13.43 -19.28 11.12
N SER A 219 -12.43 -19.08 10.27
CA SER A 219 -12.10 -17.76 9.70
C SER A 219 -12.56 -17.60 8.26
N VAL A 220 -12.81 -18.71 7.55
CA VAL A 220 -13.36 -18.70 6.19
C VAL A 220 -14.51 -19.68 6.02
N LEU A 221 -15.41 -19.37 5.10
CA LEU A 221 -16.53 -20.22 4.70
C LEU A 221 -16.25 -20.88 3.35
N ASN A 222 -16.53 -22.17 3.22
CA ASN A 222 -16.46 -22.87 1.94
C ASN A 222 -17.69 -22.50 1.09
N MET A 223 -17.45 -21.82 -0.02
CA MET A 223 -18.49 -21.35 -0.95
C MET A 223 -18.73 -22.31 -2.12
N GLY A 224 -18.09 -23.47 -2.11
CA GLY A 224 -18.06 -24.41 -3.24
C GLY A 224 -17.02 -23.99 -4.28
N ASN A 225 -16.90 -24.79 -5.35
CA ASN A 225 -15.99 -24.54 -6.48
C ASN A 225 -14.50 -24.33 -6.09
N GLY A 226 -14.09 -24.76 -4.89
CA GLY A 226 -12.74 -24.56 -4.38
C GLY A 226 -12.48 -23.18 -3.77
N ILE A 227 -13.51 -22.33 -3.63
CA ILE A 227 -13.37 -20.97 -3.10
C ILE A 227 -13.74 -20.94 -1.62
N PHE A 228 -12.85 -20.36 -0.81
CA PHE A 228 -13.06 -20.03 0.59
C PHE A 228 -13.15 -18.51 0.75
N ALA A 229 -14.28 -18.03 1.28
CA ALA A 229 -14.55 -16.60 1.41
C ALA A 229 -14.46 -16.12 2.86
N MET A 230 -14.11 -14.84 3.04
CA MET A 230 -14.25 -14.10 4.28
C MET A 230 -15.71 -14.11 4.71
N ILE A 231 -15.94 -14.30 6.02
CA ILE A 231 -17.28 -14.52 6.58
C ILE A 231 -17.97 -13.17 6.83
N ALA A 232 -19.17 -12.98 6.30
CA ALA A 232 -19.92 -11.73 6.49
C ALA A 232 -20.51 -11.62 7.91
N GLY A 233 -20.50 -10.43 8.50
CA GLY A 233 -21.27 -10.14 9.72
C GLY A 233 -20.48 -9.58 10.91
N ASP A 234 -19.17 -9.36 10.78
CA ASP A 234 -18.38 -8.65 11.80
C ASP A 234 -18.61 -7.14 11.62
N PHE A 235 -19.72 -6.64 12.17
CA PHE A 235 -20.19 -5.26 11.95
C PHE A 235 -19.53 -4.28 12.92
N ASP A 236 -19.06 -4.68 14.08
CA ASP A 236 -18.32 -3.78 14.96
C ASP A 236 -16.79 -3.87 14.79
N GLU A 237 -16.32 -4.76 13.91
CA GLU A 237 -14.90 -5.02 13.63
C GLU A 237 -14.14 -5.49 14.88
N ASN A 238 -14.81 -6.22 15.78
CA ASN A 238 -14.19 -6.76 16.99
C ASN A 238 -13.54 -8.14 16.78
N GLY A 239 -13.63 -8.70 15.57
CA GLY A 239 -13.11 -10.01 15.22
C GLY A 239 -14.03 -11.16 15.64
N GLN A 240 -15.30 -10.91 15.98
CA GLN A 240 -16.27 -11.94 16.35
C GLN A 240 -17.67 -11.56 15.88
N ILE A 241 -18.36 -12.52 15.24
CA ILE A 241 -19.72 -12.33 14.77
C ILE A 241 -20.69 -12.76 15.87
N GLN A 242 -21.42 -11.79 16.42
CA GLN A 242 -22.25 -11.95 17.60
C GLN A 242 -23.65 -11.35 17.42
N ASN A 243 -24.55 -11.62 18.38
CA ASN A 243 -25.89 -11.02 18.40
C ASN A 243 -25.86 -9.47 18.47
N ILE A 244 -24.76 -8.89 18.97
CA ILE A 244 -24.62 -7.42 19.05
C ILE A 244 -24.45 -6.80 17.66
N ASP A 245 -23.78 -7.49 16.74
CA ASP A 245 -23.69 -7.11 15.33
C ASP A 245 -25.08 -7.10 14.70
N THR A 246 -25.87 -8.15 14.94
CA THR A 246 -27.25 -8.25 14.45
C THR A 246 -28.10 -7.08 14.91
N ASN A 247 -28.04 -6.73 16.20
CA ASN A 247 -28.81 -5.62 16.77
C ASN A 247 -28.42 -4.27 16.16
N SER A 248 -27.16 -4.13 15.73
CA SER A 248 -26.66 -2.92 15.08
C SER A 248 -27.13 -2.83 13.62
N VAL A 249 -27.07 -3.94 12.89
CA VAL A 249 -27.57 -4.04 11.50
C VAL A 249 -29.09 -3.81 11.43
N ILE A 250 -29.86 -4.34 12.38
CA ILE A 250 -31.33 -4.15 12.44
C ILE A 250 -31.72 -2.67 12.48
N GLN A 251 -30.93 -1.83 13.17
CA GLN A 251 -31.21 -0.39 13.28
C GLN A 251 -31.02 0.36 11.95
N LEU A 252 -30.40 -0.28 10.96
CA LEU A 252 -30.03 0.29 9.67
C LEU A 252 -30.85 -0.30 8.51
N LEU A 253 -31.84 -1.16 8.80
CA LEU A 253 -32.73 -1.74 7.80
C LEU A 253 -33.45 -0.66 6.98
N GLY A 254 -33.52 -0.87 5.67
CA GLY A 254 -34.18 0.03 4.70
C GLY A 254 -33.28 1.14 4.16
N ILE A 255 -32.02 1.23 4.62
CA ILE A 255 -31.03 2.11 3.99
C ILE A 255 -30.67 1.56 2.61
N SER A 256 -30.67 2.43 1.59
CA SER A 256 -30.27 2.09 0.22
C SER A 256 -29.14 3.02 -0.25
N THR A 257 -27.93 2.71 0.19
CA THR A 257 -26.70 3.41 -0.18
C THR A 257 -25.50 2.53 0.17
N TYR A 258 -24.29 3.00 -0.12
CA TYR A 258 -23.07 2.36 0.35
C TYR A 258 -23.03 2.37 1.89
N ASN A 259 -23.23 1.19 2.48
CA ASN A 259 -23.35 1.05 3.92
C ASN A 259 -22.58 -0.19 4.42
N LYS A 260 -22.11 -0.12 5.66
CA LYS A 260 -21.43 -1.24 6.32
C LYS A 260 -22.41 -2.37 6.67
N ALA A 261 -23.68 -2.06 6.91
CA ALA A 261 -24.71 -3.04 7.25
C ALA A 261 -25.24 -3.84 6.05
N ASP A 262 -24.92 -3.42 4.83
CA ASP A 262 -25.23 -4.13 3.59
C ASP A 262 -24.18 -5.24 3.40
N LEU A 263 -24.53 -6.46 3.79
CA LEU A 263 -23.62 -7.61 3.88
C LEU A 263 -23.54 -8.36 2.56
N ASP A 264 -24.64 -8.41 1.80
CA ASP A 264 -24.69 -9.02 0.47
C ASP A 264 -24.17 -8.09 -0.64
N MET A 265 -23.91 -6.82 -0.30
CA MET A 265 -23.31 -5.77 -1.11
C MET A 265 -24.14 -5.40 -2.34
N ASN A 266 -25.47 -5.47 -2.20
CA ASN A 266 -26.40 -5.14 -3.29
C ASN A 266 -26.79 -3.64 -3.32
N GLY A 267 -26.37 -2.85 -2.34
CA GLY A 267 -26.71 -1.44 -2.17
C GLY A 267 -27.94 -1.18 -1.30
N GLN A 268 -28.45 -2.20 -0.60
CA GLN A 268 -29.65 -2.14 0.23
C GLN A 268 -29.50 -2.98 1.50
N VAL A 269 -29.74 -2.39 2.66
CA VAL A 269 -29.74 -3.10 3.94
C VAL A 269 -31.12 -3.74 4.16
N GLN A 270 -31.20 -5.06 4.10
CA GLN A 270 -32.44 -5.83 4.14
C GLN A 270 -32.42 -6.96 5.18
N ASN A 271 -33.61 -7.57 5.38
CA ASN A 271 -33.72 -8.77 6.21
C ASN A 271 -32.96 -9.98 5.61
N SER A 272 -32.62 -9.97 4.32
CA SER A 272 -31.80 -11.00 3.68
C SER A 272 -30.37 -10.98 4.22
N ASP A 273 -29.75 -9.80 4.42
CA ASP A 273 -28.43 -9.67 5.02
C ASP A 273 -28.37 -10.37 6.38
N ILE A 274 -29.39 -10.15 7.20
CA ILE A 274 -29.47 -10.72 8.53
C ILE A 274 -29.73 -12.23 8.47
N ASN A 275 -30.76 -12.66 7.76
CA ASN A 275 -31.22 -14.04 7.81
C ASN A 275 -30.32 -15.01 7.04
N ASN A 276 -29.73 -14.56 5.92
CA ASN A 276 -28.97 -15.42 5.02
C ASN A 276 -27.46 -15.35 5.27
N LEU A 277 -26.95 -14.22 5.80
CA LEU A 277 -25.51 -14.03 6.00
C LEU A 277 -25.17 -13.94 7.50
N LEU A 278 -25.71 -12.96 8.22
CA LEU A 278 -25.29 -12.71 9.60
C LEU A 278 -25.69 -13.84 10.57
N ASN A 279 -26.98 -14.20 10.64
CA ASN A 279 -27.48 -15.19 11.59
C ASN A 279 -26.81 -16.57 11.48
N PRO A 280 -26.59 -17.13 10.27
CA PRO A 280 -25.85 -18.38 10.12
C PRO A 280 -24.38 -18.32 10.59
N ASN A 281 -23.80 -17.12 10.63
CA ASN A 281 -22.40 -16.90 10.96
C ASN A 281 -22.16 -16.57 12.44
N ILE A 282 -23.21 -16.43 13.25
CA ILE A 282 -23.08 -16.13 14.69
C ILE A 282 -22.22 -17.20 15.38
N GLY A 283 -21.24 -16.75 16.16
CA GLY A 283 -20.27 -17.59 16.87
C GLY A 283 -18.99 -17.88 16.06
N LYS A 284 -18.88 -17.38 14.83
CA LYS A 284 -17.61 -17.32 14.10
C LYS A 284 -16.77 -16.14 14.59
N GLY A 285 -15.45 -16.25 14.46
CA GLY A 285 -14.54 -15.21 14.92
C GLY A 285 -13.08 -15.50 14.55
N GLU A 286 -12.27 -14.46 14.57
CA GLU A 286 -10.82 -14.53 14.47
C GLU A 286 -10.32 -15.39 15.64
N GLN A 287 -9.61 -16.47 15.31
CA GLN A 287 -8.86 -17.20 16.32
C GLN A 287 -7.52 -16.47 16.48
N PHE A 288 -7.06 -16.22 17.70
CA PHE A 288 -5.74 -15.67 18.00
C PHE A 288 -4.84 -16.72 18.66
#